data_AF-A0AA41NA99-F1
#
_entry.id   AF-A0AA41NA99-F1
#
_cell.length_a   1.000
_cell.length_b   1.000
_cell.length_c   1.000
_cell.angle_alpha   90.00
_cell.angle_beta   90.00
_cell.angle_gamma   90.00
#
_symmetry.space_group_name_H-M   'P 1'
#
loop_
_entity.id
_entity.type
_entity.pdbx_description
1 polymer ?
#
loop_
_entity_poly.entity_id
_entity_poly.type
_entity_poly.pdbx_seq_one_letter_code
_entity_poly.pdbx_strand_id
1 'polypeptide(L)'
;MKLTISFPGTGCQKLIEVDNEHKLCTFSEKCMATEVAADALGDEWKGYVVRINGGNDKQGFPMKQGVLTYDRVHLLLKKGEKDIPGLMDTTVPHRLGPKRARRTCKLFNLSKEDDVCQYVVRKPLNQEGKKHRTKAPKIEHLVTPHILQYKCRLIALKKQCTKKNKEEAAEYATLLAKRMKEAKEKRQEQIAKRCRLSSLRASSSKSESSQKEEFLRITNKQDLAFKTKQKNYTQRVWWHRRQEDGGTALLAQKDLQKQGKAKPVRGICVIWDRIIQN
;
A
#
# COMPACT_ATOMS: atom_id res chain seq x y z
N MET A 1 33.15 -60.77 7.58
CA MET A 1 32.72 -59.36 7.34
C MET A 1 32.54 -58.65 8.68
N LYS A 2 32.52 -57.30 8.72
CA LYS A 2 32.26 -56.55 9.96
C LYS A 2 30.84 -55.95 9.95
N LEU A 3 30.09 -56.13 11.03
CA LEU A 3 28.77 -55.54 11.23
C LEU A 3 28.83 -54.47 12.33
N THR A 4 28.26 -53.30 12.03
CA THR A 4 28.15 -52.17 12.97
C THR A 4 26.68 -52.03 13.39
N ILE A 5 26.29 -52.73 14.45
CA ILE A 5 24.88 -52.86 14.88
C ILE A 5 24.51 -51.71 15.81
N SER A 6 23.40 -50.99 15.60
CA SER A 6 23.00 -49.86 16.44
C SER A 6 21.62 -49.97 17.12
N PHE A 7 21.63 -49.77 18.45
CA PHE A 7 20.46 -49.66 19.31
C PHE A 7 20.25 -48.19 19.74
N PRO A 8 19.28 -47.46 19.15
CA PRO A 8 19.10 -46.03 19.41
C PRO A 8 18.50 -45.72 20.79
N GLY A 9 17.94 -46.71 21.50
CA GLY A 9 17.32 -46.51 22.82
C GLY A 9 18.33 -46.12 23.91
N THR A 10 19.52 -46.73 23.90
CA THR A 10 20.67 -46.29 24.73
C THR A 10 21.59 -45.32 23.97
N GLY A 11 21.56 -45.35 22.64
CA GLY A 11 22.26 -44.39 21.77
C GLY A 11 23.61 -44.86 21.23
N CYS A 12 23.74 -46.15 20.90
CA CYS A 12 25.05 -46.79 20.79
C CYS A 12 25.14 -47.85 19.64
N GLN A 13 26.37 -48.25 19.22
CA GLN A 13 26.59 -49.26 18.15
C GLN A 13 27.80 -50.24 18.34
N LYS A 14 27.64 -51.57 18.27
CA LYS A 14 28.73 -52.57 18.45
C LYS A 14 29.37 -52.91 17.11
N LEU A 15 30.70 -53.02 17.09
CA LEU A 15 31.40 -53.65 15.98
C LEU A 15 31.51 -55.16 16.29
N ILE A 16 31.01 -55.99 15.37
CA ILE A 16 31.11 -57.45 15.48
C ILE A 16 31.75 -57.97 14.20
N GLU A 17 32.71 -58.87 14.32
CA GLU A 17 33.33 -59.57 13.20
C GLU A 17 32.63 -60.92 13.03
N VAL A 18 32.11 -61.16 11.82
CA VAL A 18 31.27 -62.32 11.47
C VAL A 18 31.83 -62.95 10.21
N ASP A 19 32.52 -64.08 10.34
CA ASP A 19 33.21 -64.73 9.22
C ASP A 19 32.41 -65.85 8.57
N ASN A 20 31.38 -66.37 9.24
CA ASN A 20 30.50 -67.41 8.70
C ASN A 20 29.46 -66.80 7.73
N GLU A 21 29.54 -67.20 6.46
CA GLU A 21 28.67 -66.71 5.37
C GLU A 21 27.19 -67.05 5.56
N HIS A 22 26.86 -68.19 6.18
CA HIS A 22 25.45 -68.55 6.46
C HIS A 22 24.77 -67.54 7.38
N LYS A 23 25.50 -66.93 8.31
CA LYS A 23 25.00 -65.87 9.19
C LYS A 23 24.77 -64.54 8.45
N LEU A 24 25.48 -64.34 7.33
CA LEU A 24 25.41 -63.14 6.50
C LEU A 24 24.35 -63.25 5.40
N CYS A 25 24.03 -64.48 4.96
CA CYS A 25 23.04 -64.78 3.92
C CYS A 25 21.67 -64.13 4.18
N THR A 26 21.21 -64.05 5.44
CA THR A 26 19.94 -63.40 5.81
C THR A 26 19.89 -61.90 5.45
N PHE A 27 21.05 -61.23 5.37
CA PHE A 27 21.18 -59.83 4.98
C PHE A 27 21.44 -59.62 3.48
N SER A 28 21.86 -60.68 2.77
CA SER A 28 21.98 -60.67 1.31
C SER A 28 20.62 -60.44 0.65
N GLU A 29 20.62 -59.82 -0.52
CA GLU A 29 19.40 -59.48 -1.30
C GLU A 29 18.40 -58.54 -0.58
N LYS A 30 18.79 -57.93 0.54
CA LYS A 30 17.96 -56.95 1.27
C LYS A 30 18.41 -55.52 1.00
N CYS A 31 17.46 -54.62 0.76
CA CYS A 31 17.73 -53.20 0.57
C CYS A 31 17.98 -52.47 1.90
N MET A 32 18.62 -51.31 1.83
CA MET A 32 18.67 -50.39 2.97
C MET A 32 17.27 -49.98 3.45
N ALA A 33 17.15 -49.77 4.76
CA ALA A 33 15.93 -49.55 5.54
C ALA A 33 15.01 -50.78 5.73
N THR A 34 15.37 -51.96 5.20
CA THR A 34 14.65 -53.23 5.46
C THR A 34 14.88 -53.72 6.89
N GLU A 35 13.82 -54.23 7.53
CA GLU A 35 13.86 -54.91 8.82
C GLU A 35 14.05 -56.42 8.62
N VAL A 36 14.97 -57.02 9.37
CA VAL A 36 15.43 -58.40 9.21
C VAL A 36 15.59 -59.04 10.60
N ALA A 37 15.17 -60.30 10.76
CA ALA A 37 15.39 -61.06 11.99
C ALA A 37 16.88 -61.37 12.17
N ALA A 38 17.42 -61.11 13.37
CA ALA A 38 18.83 -61.30 13.69
C ALA A 38 19.18 -62.70 14.21
N ASP A 39 18.19 -63.59 14.35
CA ASP A 39 18.33 -64.94 14.93
C ASP A 39 19.51 -65.75 14.37
N ALA A 40 19.81 -65.60 13.08
CA ALA A 40 20.89 -66.30 12.39
C ALA A 40 22.30 -65.87 12.85
N LEU A 41 22.46 -64.73 13.54
CA LEU A 41 23.76 -64.29 14.06
C LEU A 41 24.23 -65.15 15.24
N GLY A 42 23.31 -65.71 16.03
CA GLY A 42 23.58 -66.57 17.19
C GLY A 42 22.48 -66.46 18.26
N ASP A 43 22.50 -67.33 19.27
CA ASP A 43 21.45 -67.39 20.30
C ASP A 43 21.28 -66.07 21.09
N GLU A 44 22.36 -65.29 21.25
CA GLU A 44 22.33 -63.94 21.84
C GLU A 44 21.52 -62.91 21.03
N TRP A 45 21.25 -63.18 19.74
CA TRP A 45 20.46 -62.32 18.85
C TRP A 45 19.03 -62.85 18.61
N LYS A 46 18.64 -63.92 19.32
CA LYS A 46 17.32 -64.53 19.17
C LYS A 46 16.20 -63.60 19.62
N GLY A 47 15.22 -63.39 18.74
CA GLY A 47 14.09 -62.47 18.95
C GLY A 47 14.40 -61.01 18.67
N TYR A 48 15.63 -60.66 18.27
CA TYR A 48 15.96 -59.29 17.86
C TYR A 48 15.65 -59.06 16.38
N VAL A 49 14.97 -57.96 16.08
CA VAL A 49 14.78 -57.46 14.71
C VAL A 49 15.72 -56.26 14.52
N VAL A 50 16.51 -56.29 13.45
CA VAL A 50 17.47 -55.25 13.10
C VAL A 50 17.12 -54.61 11.76
N ARG A 51 17.33 -53.29 11.65
CA ARG A 51 17.11 -52.55 10.40
C ARG A 51 18.45 -52.24 9.72
N ILE A 52 18.55 -52.57 8.43
CA ILE A 52 19.77 -52.32 7.64
C ILE A 52 19.88 -50.81 7.36
N ASN A 53 20.64 -50.08 8.18
CA ASN A 53 20.82 -48.63 8.00
C ASN A 53 21.85 -48.27 6.90
N GLY A 54 22.51 -49.27 6.30
CA GLY A 54 23.56 -49.12 5.27
C GLY A 54 24.89 -49.74 5.69
N GLY A 55 25.93 -49.49 4.91
CA GLY A 55 27.29 -49.99 5.14
C GLY A 55 28.29 -49.31 4.21
N ASN A 56 29.53 -49.79 4.23
CA ASN A 56 30.59 -49.41 3.29
C ASN A 56 31.08 -50.65 2.54
N ASP A 57 31.47 -50.48 1.28
CA ASP A 57 32.17 -51.51 0.53
C ASP A 57 33.64 -51.67 1.02
N LYS A 58 34.32 -52.74 0.60
CA LYS A 58 35.73 -53.08 0.92
C LYS A 58 36.72 -51.95 0.61
N GLN A 59 36.39 -51.05 -0.32
CA GLN A 59 37.20 -49.87 -0.68
C GLN A 59 36.74 -48.56 0.02
N GLY A 60 35.84 -48.65 1.01
CA GLY A 60 35.39 -47.52 1.82
C GLY A 60 34.26 -46.66 1.23
N PHE A 61 33.77 -46.96 0.02
CA PHE A 61 32.63 -46.24 -0.57
C PHE A 61 31.33 -46.52 0.21
N PRO A 62 30.57 -45.48 0.64
CA PRO A 62 29.37 -45.65 1.44
C PRO A 62 28.14 -45.98 0.60
N MET A 63 27.26 -46.85 1.12
CA MET A 63 25.96 -47.11 0.51
C MET A 63 25.03 -45.88 0.57
N LYS A 64 24.26 -45.66 -0.49
CA LYS A 64 23.27 -44.58 -0.59
C LYS A 64 21.86 -45.14 -0.82
N GLN A 65 20.90 -44.68 -0.02
CA GLN A 65 19.49 -45.02 -0.17
C GLN A 65 18.99 -44.60 -1.56
N GLY A 66 18.24 -45.47 -2.23
CA GLY A 66 17.67 -45.21 -3.56
C GLY A 66 18.58 -45.60 -4.73
N VAL A 67 19.80 -46.07 -4.48
CA VAL A 67 20.59 -46.82 -5.47
C VAL A 67 20.15 -48.28 -5.39
N LEU A 68 19.59 -48.81 -6.48
CA LEU A 68 19.01 -50.15 -6.57
C LEU A 68 19.90 -51.17 -7.29
N THR A 69 21.19 -50.86 -7.44
CA THR A 69 22.21 -51.75 -8.01
C THR A 69 23.09 -52.32 -6.90
N TYR A 70 23.52 -53.57 -7.05
CA TYR A 70 24.56 -54.16 -6.19
C TYR A 70 25.94 -53.53 -6.47
N ASP A 71 26.18 -53.19 -7.74
CA ASP A 71 27.40 -52.53 -8.19
C ASP A 71 27.42 -51.03 -7.92
N ARG A 72 28.63 -50.46 -7.93
CA ARG A 72 28.87 -49.03 -7.72
C ARG A 72 28.46 -48.20 -8.93
N VAL A 73 27.85 -47.06 -8.65
CA VAL A 73 27.46 -46.05 -9.66
C VAL A 73 28.03 -44.69 -9.31
N HIS A 74 28.42 -43.92 -10.33
CA HIS A 74 28.87 -42.53 -10.16
C HIS A 74 27.67 -41.58 -10.17
N LEU A 75 27.48 -40.83 -9.10
CA LEU A 75 26.37 -39.88 -8.95
C LEU A 75 26.89 -38.45 -8.75
N LEU A 76 26.27 -37.50 -9.43
CA LEU A 76 26.49 -36.07 -9.17
C LEU A 76 25.73 -35.65 -7.91
N LEU A 77 26.45 -35.59 -6.78
CA LEU A 77 25.88 -35.31 -5.47
C LEU A 77 25.92 -33.82 -5.11
N LYS A 78 24.84 -33.32 -4.52
CA LYS A 78 24.82 -32.00 -3.85
C LYS A 78 25.46 -32.15 -2.45
N LYS A 79 26.21 -31.13 -2.02
CA LYS A 79 27.01 -31.13 -0.79
C LYS A 79 26.15 -31.39 0.47
N GLY A 80 26.41 -32.47 1.22
CA GLY A 80 25.85 -32.66 2.57
C GLY A 80 25.68 -34.07 3.15
N GLU A 81 25.99 -35.16 2.45
CA GLU A 81 25.65 -36.53 2.92
C GLU A 81 26.82 -37.32 3.56
N LYS A 82 26.76 -37.41 4.90
CA LYS A 82 27.28 -38.47 5.81
C LYS A 82 28.74 -38.43 6.32
N ASP A 83 28.87 -38.85 7.59
CA ASP A 83 30.06 -39.35 8.30
C ASP A 83 29.67 -40.60 9.13
N ILE A 84 30.64 -41.42 9.56
CA ILE A 84 30.48 -42.83 10.01
C ILE A 84 31.44 -43.15 11.23
N PRO A 85 31.29 -44.27 12.00
CA PRO A 85 31.09 -44.11 13.47
C PRO A 85 31.80 -45.13 14.42
N GLY A 86 31.74 -44.92 15.75
CA GLY A 86 32.12 -45.92 16.79
C GLY A 86 31.50 -45.63 18.18
N LEU A 87 30.73 -46.55 18.79
CA LEU A 87 29.78 -46.11 19.84
C LEU A 87 29.18 -47.08 20.91
N MET A 88 29.12 -48.43 20.81
CA MET A 88 28.16 -49.22 21.64
C MET A 88 28.38 -49.08 23.11
N ASP A 89 29.61 -49.33 23.49
CA ASP A 89 29.89 -49.85 24.81
C ASP A 89 29.82 -48.73 25.87
N THR A 90 29.29 -47.54 25.49
CA THR A 90 28.96 -46.41 26.34
C THR A 90 27.59 -45.79 26.00
N THR A 91 26.62 -45.88 26.91
CA THR A 91 25.38 -45.08 26.92
C THR A 91 25.72 -43.61 27.19
N VAL A 92 25.85 -42.78 26.16
CA VAL A 92 26.21 -41.35 26.30
C VAL A 92 24.95 -40.48 26.41
N PRO A 93 24.63 -39.88 27.57
CA PRO A 93 23.48 -39.00 27.70
C PRO A 93 23.64 -37.73 26.86
N HIS A 94 22.53 -37.14 26.43
CA HIS A 94 22.54 -35.91 25.64
C HIS A 94 23.31 -34.78 26.36
N ARG A 95 24.40 -34.32 25.73
CA ARG A 95 25.37 -33.37 26.31
C ARG A 95 24.81 -31.99 26.67
N LEU A 96 23.63 -31.63 26.16
CA LEU A 96 22.98 -30.32 26.32
C LEU A 96 21.47 -30.48 26.55
N GLY A 97 20.95 -29.78 27.56
CA GLY A 97 19.51 -29.68 27.81
C GLY A 97 18.81 -28.62 26.91
N PRO A 98 17.48 -28.49 27.04
CA PRO A 98 16.69 -27.52 26.26
C PRO A 98 17.10 -26.05 26.49
N LYS A 99 17.20 -25.27 25.40
CA LYS A 99 17.51 -23.83 25.43
C LYS A 99 16.29 -22.90 25.32
N ARG A 100 15.24 -23.32 24.62
CA ARG A 100 14.01 -22.51 24.43
C ARG A 100 13.03 -22.79 25.56
N ALA A 101 12.44 -21.75 26.16
CA ALA A 101 11.53 -21.87 27.30
C ALA A 101 10.46 -22.98 27.11
N ARG A 102 9.72 -22.95 26.00
CA ARG A 102 8.68 -23.95 25.68
C ARG A 102 9.20 -25.40 25.57
N ARG A 103 10.48 -25.63 25.25
CA ARG A 103 11.06 -26.99 25.26
C ARG A 103 11.39 -27.45 26.67
N THR A 104 11.78 -26.53 27.57
CA THR A 104 11.96 -26.83 29.00
C THR A 104 10.62 -27.16 29.66
N CYS A 105 9.57 -26.36 29.43
CA CYS A 105 8.22 -26.65 29.94
C CYS A 105 7.75 -28.06 29.54
N LYS A 106 7.94 -28.43 28.27
CA LYS A 106 7.58 -29.77 27.75
C LYS A 106 8.39 -30.91 28.34
N LEU A 107 9.62 -30.67 28.80
CA LEU A 107 10.48 -31.74 29.34
C LEU A 107 10.10 -32.08 30.79
N PHE A 108 9.66 -31.08 31.56
CA PHE A 108 9.27 -31.23 32.97
C PHE A 108 7.75 -31.17 33.20
N ASN A 109 6.94 -31.17 32.13
CA ASN A 109 5.48 -31.02 32.17
C ASN A 109 4.99 -29.80 32.98
N LEU A 110 5.73 -28.68 32.91
CA LEU A 110 5.40 -27.45 33.63
C LEU A 110 4.10 -26.81 33.14
N SER A 111 3.38 -26.19 34.06
CA SER A 111 2.27 -25.28 33.77
C SER A 111 2.79 -23.98 33.11
N LYS A 112 1.88 -23.04 32.85
CA LYS A 112 2.23 -21.73 32.27
C LYS A 112 2.62 -20.70 33.33
N GLU A 113 2.25 -21.01 34.58
CA GLU A 113 2.41 -20.22 35.78
C GLU A 113 3.79 -20.45 36.42
N ASP A 114 4.42 -21.61 36.16
CA ASP A 114 5.74 -22.00 36.67
C ASP A 114 6.89 -21.18 36.07
N ASP A 115 7.85 -20.77 36.91
CA ASP A 115 9.08 -20.12 36.45
C ASP A 115 10.08 -21.11 35.85
N VAL A 116 10.11 -21.12 34.51
CA VAL A 116 11.03 -21.92 33.68
C VAL A 116 12.51 -21.72 34.05
N CYS A 117 12.89 -20.58 34.65
CA CYS A 117 14.29 -20.30 35.01
C CYS A 117 14.85 -21.26 36.07
N GLN A 118 13.99 -21.78 36.95
CA GLN A 118 14.37 -22.67 38.05
C GLN A 118 14.67 -24.09 37.53
N TYR A 119 13.92 -24.53 36.52
CA TYR A 119 13.99 -25.87 35.92
C TYR A 119 15.03 -25.99 34.77
N VAL A 120 15.95 -25.05 34.62
CA VAL A 120 16.99 -25.13 33.58
C VAL A 120 18.07 -26.14 33.96
N VAL A 121 18.23 -27.18 33.15
CA VAL A 121 19.32 -28.16 33.29
C VAL A 121 20.68 -27.46 33.23
N ARG A 122 21.44 -27.53 34.33
CA ARG A 122 22.78 -26.93 34.46
C ARG A 122 23.86 -27.99 34.25
N LYS A 123 24.85 -27.69 33.44
CA LYS A 123 26.03 -28.56 33.23
C LYS A 123 27.09 -28.28 34.30
N PRO A 124 27.55 -29.27 35.08
CA PRO A 124 28.73 -29.12 35.91
C PRO A 124 29.99 -29.01 35.04
N LEU A 125 30.90 -28.12 35.42
CA LEU A 125 32.24 -27.98 34.87
C LEU A 125 33.23 -28.27 35.99
N ASN A 126 33.72 -29.50 36.02
CA ASN A 126 34.80 -29.94 36.89
C ASN A 126 36.08 -29.91 36.04
N GLN A 127 36.99 -29.00 36.36
CA GLN A 127 38.33 -28.95 35.78
C GLN A 127 39.31 -29.01 36.95
N GLU A 128 40.31 -29.88 36.85
CA GLU A 128 41.33 -30.03 37.89
C GLU A 128 42.01 -28.68 38.18
N GLY A 129 42.26 -28.41 39.46
CA GLY A 129 42.77 -27.13 39.94
C GLY A 129 41.78 -25.95 39.94
N LYS A 130 40.53 -26.11 39.46
CA LYS A 130 39.52 -25.03 39.48
C LYS A 130 38.31 -25.41 40.35
N LYS A 131 37.82 -24.43 41.12
CA LYS A 131 36.59 -24.59 41.92
C LYS A 131 35.43 -25.07 41.04
N HIS A 132 34.67 -26.04 41.52
CA HIS A 132 33.46 -26.56 40.87
C HIS A 132 32.51 -25.42 40.49
N ARG A 133 32.10 -25.37 39.22
CA ARG A 133 31.21 -24.34 38.68
C ARG A 133 30.16 -24.98 37.79
N THR A 134 28.93 -24.46 37.81
CA THR A 134 27.87 -24.90 36.88
C THR A 134 27.62 -23.84 35.81
N LYS A 135 27.29 -24.29 34.60
CA LYS A 135 26.84 -23.42 33.49
C LYS A 135 25.42 -23.78 33.10
N ALA A 136 24.59 -22.75 32.95
CA ALA A 136 23.24 -22.86 32.41
C ALA A 136 23.20 -22.21 31.01
N PRO A 137 22.39 -22.73 30.07
CA PRO A 137 22.09 -22.01 28.84
C PRO A 137 21.31 -20.72 29.14
N LYS A 138 21.59 -19.65 28.37
CA LYS A 138 20.68 -18.48 28.32
C LYS A 138 19.37 -18.92 27.67
N ILE A 139 18.27 -18.83 28.40
CA ILE A 139 16.94 -19.21 27.94
C ILE A 139 16.52 -18.30 26.78
N GLU A 140 16.07 -18.89 25.68
CA GLU A 140 15.46 -18.18 24.56
C GLU A 140 13.94 -18.17 24.67
N HIS A 141 13.31 -17.10 24.17
CA HIS A 141 11.85 -16.92 24.12
C HIS A 141 11.16 -16.89 25.50
N LEU A 142 11.89 -16.52 26.56
CA LEU A 142 11.32 -16.16 27.86
C LEU A 142 10.66 -14.77 27.76
N VAL A 143 9.50 -14.59 28.39
CA VAL A 143 8.87 -13.26 28.54
C VAL A 143 9.61 -12.51 29.64
N THR A 144 10.33 -11.45 29.28
CA THR A 144 11.11 -10.63 30.23
C THR A 144 10.54 -9.20 30.32
N PRO A 145 10.78 -8.47 31.43
CA PRO A 145 10.35 -7.07 31.58
C PRO A 145 10.83 -6.17 30.42
N HIS A 146 12.03 -6.42 29.89
CA HIS A 146 12.56 -5.70 28.72
C HIS A 146 11.71 -5.93 27.44
N ILE A 147 11.22 -7.15 27.21
CA ILE A 147 10.33 -7.45 26.06
C ILE A 147 8.97 -6.76 26.25
N LEU A 148 8.44 -6.73 27.48
CA LEU A 148 7.21 -6.00 27.80
C LEU A 148 7.40 -4.49 27.59
N GLN A 149 8.48 -3.90 28.11
CA GLN A 149 8.83 -2.49 27.93
C GLN A 149 8.99 -2.13 26.46
N TYR A 150 9.66 -2.97 25.65
CA TYR A 150 9.79 -2.78 24.21
C TYR A 150 8.42 -2.76 23.51
N LYS A 151 7.53 -3.70 23.83
CA LYS A 151 6.15 -3.72 23.30
C LYS A 151 5.37 -2.47 23.71
N CYS A 152 5.43 -2.07 24.97
CA CYS A 152 4.80 -0.83 25.47
C CYS A 152 5.33 0.41 24.74
N ARG A 153 6.65 0.51 24.52
CA ARG A 153 7.28 1.59 23.73
C ARG A 153 6.78 1.61 22.30
N LEU A 154 6.68 0.47 21.61
CA LEU A 154 6.14 0.42 20.24
C LEU A 154 4.69 0.89 20.17
N ILE A 155 3.85 0.53 21.15
CA ILE A 155 2.46 0.99 21.23
C ILE A 155 2.41 2.50 21.51
N ALA A 156 3.26 3.01 22.41
CA ALA A 156 3.35 4.43 22.71
C ALA A 156 3.79 5.26 21.49
N LEU A 157 4.80 4.80 20.74
CA LEU A 157 5.25 5.45 19.50
C LEU A 157 4.13 5.49 18.46
N LYS A 158 3.39 4.40 18.25
CA LYS A 158 2.22 4.39 17.36
C LYS A 158 1.17 5.42 17.78
N LYS A 159 0.83 5.48 19.07
CA LYS A 159 -0.09 6.51 19.62
C LYS A 159 0.42 7.93 19.40
N GLN A 160 1.72 8.17 19.58
CA GLN A 160 2.35 9.48 19.34
C GLN A 160 2.28 9.88 17.86
N CYS A 161 2.60 8.98 16.93
CA CYS A 161 2.46 9.24 15.50
C CYS A 161 1.00 9.54 15.11
N THR A 162 0.04 8.75 15.59
CA THR A 162 -1.39 9.01 15.33
C THR A 162 -1.86 10.33 15.93
N LYS A 163 -1.37 10.71 17.12
CA LYS A 163 -1.65 12.00 17.75
C LYS A 163 -1.11 13.14 16.90
N LYS A 164 0.19 13.10 16.57
CA LYS A 164 0.86 14.10 15.73
C LYS A 164 0.14 14.30 14.39
N ASN A 165 -0.16 13.24 13.66
CA ASN A 165 -0.85 13.34 12.37
C ASN A 165 -2.26 13.95 12.48
N LYS A 166 -2.96 13.75 13.61
CA LYS A 166 -4.26 14.41 13.88
C LYS A 166 -4.09 15.90 14.19
N GLU A 167 -3.07 16.27 14.94
CA GLU A 167 -2.73 17.66 15.25
C GLU A 167 -2.34 18.42 13.97
N GLU A 168 -1.42 17.88 13.17
CA GLU A 168 -1.01 18.45 11.88
C GLU A 168 -2.19 18.60 10.90
N ALA A 169 -3.09 17.61 10.84
CA ALA A 169 -4.29 17.69 9.99
C ALA A 169 -5.29 18.76 10.48
N ALA A 170 -5.45 18.93 11.80
CA ALA A 170 -6.30 19.97 12.38
C ALA A 170 -5.70 21.36 12.13
N GLU A 171 -4.40 21.54 12.37
CA GLU A 171 -3.67 22.78 12.08
C GLU A 171 -3.81 23.17 10.60
N TYR A 172 -3.55 22.24 9.67
CA TYR A 172 -3.70 22.47 8.24
C TYR A 172 -5.14 22.83 7.84
N ALA A 173 -6.15 22.19 8.44
CA ALA A 173 -7.55 22.52 8.20
C ALA A 173 -7.91 23.95 8.65
N THR A 174 -7.39 24.42 9.80
CA THR A 174 -7.60 25.81 10.25
C THR A 174 -6.92 26.83 9.33
N LEU A 175 -5.71 26.51 8.84
CA LEU A 175 -4.98 27.35 7.89
C LEU A 175 -5.71 27.43 6.54
N LEU A 176 -6.20 26.30 6.02
CA LEU A 176 -7.04 26.27 4.82
C LEU A 176 -8.30 27.12 4.98
N ALA A 177 -9.03 26.99 6.09
CA ALA A 177 -10.23 27.78 6.34
C ALA A 177 -9.94 29.29 6.32
N LYS A 178 -8.82 29.73 6.91
CA LYS A 178 -8.35 31.13 6.84
C LYS A 178 -8.05 31.56 5.41
N ARG A 179 -7.28 30.79 4.64
CA ARG A 179 -6.94 31.11 3.24
C ARG A 179 -8.17 31.18 2.33
N MET A 180 -9.12 30.26 2.52
CA MET A 180 -10.38 30.23 1.75
C MET A 180 -11.27 31.43 2.10
N LYS A 181 -11.28 31.87 3.36
CA LYS A 181 -11.96 33.11 3.78
C LYS A 181 -11.32 34.35 3.15
N GLU A 182 -10.00 34.51 3.25
CA GLU A 182 -9.24 35.61 2.61
C GLU A 182 -9.49 35.68 1.10
N ALA A 183 -9.52 34.54 0.40
CA ALA A 183 -9.80 34.46 -1.03
C ALA A 183 -11.25 34.84 -1.37
N LYS A 184 -12.21 34.41 -0.55
CA LYS A 184 -13.63 34.76 -0.70
C LYS A 184 -13.87 36.26 -0.50
N GLU A 185 -13.24 36.86 0.51
CA GLU A 185 -13.31 38.30 0.80
C GLU A 185 -12.71 39.13 -0.35
N LYS A 186 -11.51 38.76 -0.85
CA LYS A 186 -10.91 39.39 -2.03
C LYS A 186 -11.81 39.31 -3.27
N ARG A 187 -12.46 38.16 -3.50
CA ARG A 187 -13.42 37.99 -4.61
C ARG A 187 -14.65 38.86 -4.43
N GLN A 188 -15.20 38.97 -3.21
CA GLN A 188 -16.30 39.88 -2.90
C GLN A 188 -15.91 41.34 -3.10
N GLU A 189 -14.70 41.74 -2.70
CA GLU A 189 -14.18 43.10 -2.92
C GLU A 189 -14.06 43.44 -4.41
N GLN A 190 -13.55 42.51 -5.23
CA GLN A 190 -13.51 42.67 -6.69
C GLN A 190 -14.91 42.80 -7.31
N ILE A 191 -15.87 42.00 -6.86
CA ILE A 191 -17.28 42.10 -7.29
C ILE A 191 -17.85 43.46 -6.90
N ALA A 192 -17.65 43.92 -5.66
CA ALA A 192 -18.11 45.23 -5.20
C ALA A 192 -17.49 46.39 -5.99
N LYS A 193 -16.19 46.32 -6.31
CA LYS A 193 -15.51 47.28 -7.20
C LYS A 193 -16.15 47.27 -8.60
N ARG A 194 -16.41 46.10 -9.19
CA ARG A 194 -17.07 45.97 -10.50
C ARG A 194 -18.50 46.55 -10.49
N CYS A 195 -19.28 46.29 -9.44
CA CYS A 195 -20.63 46.85 -9.28
C CYS A 195 -20.60 48.39 -9.20
N ARG A 196 -19.70 48.97 -8.39
CA ARG A 196 -19.52 50.44 -8.28
C ARG A 196 -19.14 51.09 -9.61
N LEU A 197 -18.21 50.48 -10.36
CA LEU A 197 -17.83 50.96 -11.69
C LEU A 197 -18.99 50.87 -12.70
N SER A 198 -19.82 49.83 -12.60
CA SER A 198 -20.99 49.67 -13.46
C SER A 198 -22.09 50.70 -13.15
N SER A 199 -22.33 51.02 -11.88
CA SER A 199 -23.31 52.06 -11.50
C SER A 199 -22.85 53.45 -11.92
N LEU A 200 -21.56 53.77 -11.79
CA LEU A 200 -20.98 55.05 -12.23
C LEU A 200 -21.10 55.24 -13.75
N ARG A 201 -20.84 54.19 -14.55
CA ARG A 201 -21.08 54.21 -16.00
C ARG A 201 -22.56 54.40 -16.33
N ALA A 202 -23.46 53.72 -15.63
CA ALA A 202 -24.90 53.87 -15.83
C ALA A 202 -25.37 55.33 -15.58
N SER A 203 -24.88 55.99 -14.52
CA SER A 203 -25.17 57.41 -14.28
C SER A 203 -24.63 58.32 -15.39
N SER A 204 -23.38 58.13 -15.85
CA SER A 204 -22.79 58.94 -16.94
C SER A 204 -23.61 58.85 -18.23
N SER A 205 -24.00 57.63 -18.61
CA SER A 205 -24.82 57.39 -19.81
C SER A 205 -26.20 58.06 -19.72
N LYS A 206 -26.76 58.18 -18.51
CA LYS A 206 -28.05 58.85 -18.27
C LYS A 206 -27.93 60.38 -18.38
N SER A 207 -26.87 60.98 -17.84
CA SER A 207 -26.60 62.42 -18.03
C SER A 207 -26.32 62.76 -19.50
N GLU A 208 -25.51 61.96 -20.20
CA GLU A 208 -25.21 62.17 -21.62
C GLU A 208 -26.45 62.03 -22.52
N SER A 209 -27.35 61.07 -22.21
CA SER A 209 -28.61 60.94 -22.95
C SER A 209 -29.54 62.13 -22.72
N SER A 210 -29.62 62.64 -21.49
CA SER A 210 -30.46 63.79 -21.14
C SER A 210 -29.97 65.07 -21.81
N GLN A 211 -28.65 65.30 -21.81
CA GLN A 211 -28.02 66.44 -22.51
C GLN A 211 -28.24 66.38 -24.03
N LYS A 212 -28.19 65.17 -24.64
CA LYS A 212 -28.48 64.99 -26.07
C LYS A 212 -29.95 65.25 -26.40
N GLU A 213 -30.89 64.80 -25.57
CA GLU A 213 -32.31 65.15 -25.72
C GLU A 213 -32.57 66.65 -25.59
N GLU A 214 -31.94 67.32 -24.61
CA GLU A 214 -32.10 68.76 -24.38
C GLU A 214 -31.53 69.57 -25.56
N PHE A 215 -30.35 69.20 -26.06
CA PHE A 215 -29.76 69.78 -27.26
C PHE A 215 -30.65 69.60 -28.50
N LEU A 216 -31.24 68.41 -28.69
CA LEU A 216 -32.22 68.14 -29.74
C LEU A 216 -33.51 68.98 -29.59
N ARG A 217 -33.96 69.26 -28.37
CA ARG A 217 -35.11 70.16 -28.12
C ARG A 217 -34.78 71.61 -28.44
N ILE A 218 -33.56 72.07 -28.15
CA ILE A 218 -33.10 73.44 -28.43
C ILE A 218 -32.93 73.66 -29.93
N THR A 219 -32.23 72.75 -30.63
CA THR A 219 -32.01 72.85 -32.08
C THR A 219 -33.33 72.84 -32.85
N ASN A 220 -34.27 71.95 -32.53
CA ASN A 220 -35.60 71.94 -33.16
C ASN A 220 -36.39 73.25 -32.92
N LYS A 221 -36.27 73.88 -31.74
CA LYS A 221 -36.87 75.21 -31.46
C LYS A 221 -36.23 76.31 -32.31
N GLN A 222 -34.91 76.32 -32.43
CA GLN A 222 -34.18 77.29 -33.28
C GLN A 222 -34.54 77.11 -34.76
N ASP A 223 -34.68 75.87 -35.23
CA ASP A 223 -35.06 75.55 -36.60
C ASP A 223 -36.52 75.98 -36.93
N LEU A 224 -37.45 75.83 -35.97
CA LEU A 224 -38.80 76.41 -36.08
C LEU A 224 -38.78 77.94 -36.11
N ALA A 225 -37.94 78.57 -35.28
CA ALA A 225 -37.79 80.03 -35.25
C ALA A 225 -37.16 80.57 -36.54
N PHE A 226 -36.21 79.84 -37.13
CA PHE A 226 -35.60 80.19 -38.41
C PHE A 226 -36.60 80.03 -39.57
N LYS A 227 -37.37 78.93 -39.61
CA LYS A 227 -38.43 78.70 -40.60
C LYS A 227 -39.54 79.76 -40.53
N THR A 228 -39.93 80.22 -39.33
CA THR A 228 -40.89 81.33 -39.19
C THR A 228 -40.29 82.68 -39.62
N LYS A 229 -39.02 82.96 -39.31
CA LYS A 229 -38.31 84.14 -39.85
C LYS A 229 -38.23 84.14 -41.38
N GLN A 230 -37.87 83.00 -42.00
CA GLN A 230 -37.84 82.88 -43.46
C GLN A 230 -39.24 82.99 -44.09
N LYS A 231 -40.30 82.43 -43.48
CA LYS A 231 -41.68 82.66 -43.94
C LYS A 231 -42.05 84.14 -43.92
N ASN A 232 -41.72 84.86 -42.86
CA ASN A 232 -42.03 86.29 -42.76
C ASN A 232 -41.22 87.15 -43.74
N TYR A 233 -39.96 86.80 -43.99
CA TYR A 233 -39.13 87.46 -45.01
C TYR A 233 -39.63 87.17 -46.44
N THR A 234 -39.91 85.91 -46.76
CA THR A 234 -40.44 85.53 -48.08
C THR A 234 -41.83 86.09 -48.34
N GLN A 235 -42.73 86.17 -47.34
CA GLN A 235 -44.01 86.88 -47.48
C GLN A 235 -43.83 88.38 -47.76
N ARG A 236 -42.85 89.03 -47.10
CA ARG A 236 -42.54 90.45 -47.31
C ARG A 236 -41.96 90.72 -48.70
N VAL A 237 -41.12 89.82 -49.22
CA VAL A 237 -40.56 89.90 -50.59
C VAL A 237 -41.60 89.53 -51.66
N TRP A 238 -42.48 88.56 -51.40
CA TRP A 238 -43.61 88.23 -52.31
C TRP A 238 -44.58 89.40 -52.47
N TRP A 239 -44.85 90.16 -51.41
CA TRP A 239 -45.75 91.32 -51.46
C TRP A 239 -45.22 92.43 -52.38
N HIS A 240 -43.91 92.65 -52.41
CA HIS A 240 -43.28 93.63 -53.31
C HIS A 240 -43.10 93.13 -54.76
N ARG A 241 -43.22 91.83 -55.02
CA ARG A 241 -43.02 91.21 -56.36
C ARG A 241 -44.32 90.61 -56.93
N ARG A 242 -45.48 91.15 -56.53
CA ARG A 242 -46.82 90.76 -57.02
C ARG A 242 -47.66 91.99 -57.40
N GLN A 243 -47.06 92.91 -58.16
CA GLN A 243 -47.80 93.91 -58.97
C GLN A 243 -47.35 93.97 -60.43
N GLU A 244 -46.23 93.33 -60.78
CA GLU A 244 -45.78 93.16 -62.15
C GLU A 244 -45.75 91.65 -62.46
N ASP A 245 -46.38 91.27 -63.57
CA ASP A 245 -46.33 89.99 -64.28
C ASP A 245 -46.74 88.69 -63.55
N GLY A 246 -48.07 88.48 -63.53
CA GLY A 246 -48.70 87.51 -64.45
C GLY A 246 -48.22 86.05 -64.50
N GLY A 247 -48.99 85.16 -63.86
CA GLY A 247 -49.52 83.96 -64.52
C GLY A 247 -48.74 82.62 -64.47
N THR A 248 -49.50 81.53 -64.38
CA THR A 248 -49.10 80.09 -64.47
C THR A 248 -48.15 79.58 -63.37
N ALA A 249 -48.49 78.69 -62.43
CA ALA A 249 -49.46 77.57 -62.32
C ALA A 249 -48.96 76.19 -62.83
N LEU A 250 -48.60 75.34 -61.85
CA LEU A 250 -48.80 73.88 -61.76
C LEU A 250 -48.19 72.93 -62.79
N LEU A 251 -47.39 71.97 -62.29
CA LEU A 251 -47.46 70.55 -62.70
C LEU A 251 -46.89 69.59 -61.62
N ALA A 252 -47.60 68.48 -61.38
CA ALA A 252 -47.21 67.19 -60.76
C ALA A 252 -46.29 67.20 -59.50
N GLN A 253 -46.67 66.80 -58.28
CA GLN A 253 -47.26 65.51 -57.80
C GLN A 253 -46.56 64.25 -58.35
N LYS A 254 -45.77 63.56 -57.52
CA LYS A 254 -46.08 62.25 -56.87
C LYS A 254 -45.74 61.04 -57.77
N ASP A 255 -45.40 59.83 -57.31
CA ASP A 255 -45.58 59.10 -56.03
C ASP A 255 -44.24 58.44 -55.58
N LEU A 256 -43.94 58.04 -54.33
CA LEU A 256 -44.61 57.08 -53.42
C LEU A 256 -44.73 55.65 -54.02
N GLN A 257 -44.56 54.53 -53.31
CA GLN A 257 -43.91 54.22 -52.02
C GLN A 257 -43.73 52.67 -51.91
N LYS A 258 -42.79 52.19 -51.06
CA LYS A 258 -42.80 50.88 -50.32
C LYS A 258 -43.20 49.58 -51.05
N GLN A 259 -42.37 48.54 -50.87
CA GLN A 259 -42.65 47.37 -49.99
C GLN A 259 -41.30 46.90 -49.38
N GLY A 260 -41.17 46.10 -48.31
CA GLY A 260 -42.16 45.35 -47.53
C GLY A 260 -41.66 45.00 -46.10
N LYS A 261 -42.35 44.07 -45.42
CA LYS A 261 -42.22 43.72 -43.99
C LYS A 261 -41.49 42.37 -43.77
N ALA A 262 -40.96 42.11 -42.57
CA ALA A 262 -41.16 40.82 -41.85
C ALA A 262 -40.59 40.82 -40.40
N LYS A 263 -41.19 40.01 -39.51
CA LYS A 263 -40.62 39.47 -38.25
C LYS A 263 -40.35 37.96 -38.45
N PRO A 264 -39.66 37.21 -37.55
CA PRO A 264 -40.33 36.68 -36.35
C PRO A 264 -39.43 36.43 -35.11
N VAL A 265 -40.05 36.04 -33.99
CA VAL A 265 -39.41 35.49 -32.77
C VAL A 265 -40.18 34.24 -32.32
N ARG A 266 -39.48 33.09 -32.24
CA ARG A 266 -39.71 31.86 -31.45
C ARG A 266 -38.34 31.14 -31.44
N GLY A 267 -37.87 30.37 -30.47
CA GLY A 267 -38.36 29.88 -29.17
C GLY A 267 -37.46 28.67 -28.78
N ILE A 268 -37.59 28.13 -27.56
CA ILE A 268 -37.27 26.75 -27.11
C ILE A 268 -36.91 26.74 -25.62
N CYS A 269 -37.47 25.77 -24.90
CA CYS A 269 -37.14 25.42 -23.52
C CYS A 269 -36.63 23.96 -23.54
N VAL A 270 -35.54 23.65 -22.83
CA VAL A 270 -35.31 22.28 -22.35
C VAL A 270 -34.55 22.28 -21.02
N ILE A 271 -35.05 21.46 -20.09
CA ILE A 271 -34.44 21.07 -18.82
C ILE A 271 -33.66 19.78 -19.05
N TRP A 272 -32.49 19.60 -18.42
CA TRP A 272 -31.92 18.25 -18.18
C TRP A 272 -31.22 18.21 -16.82
N ASP A 273 -31.90 17.60 -15.84
CA ASP A 273 -31.28 17.00 -14.65
C ASP A 273 -30.86 15.56 -14.99
N ARG A 274 -29.61 15.15 -14.68
CA ARG A 274 -29.37 13.75 -14.28
C ARG A 274 -28.05 13.46 -13.55
N ILE A 275 -28.21 13.12 -12.28
CA ILE A 275 -27.63 11.97 -11.54
C ILE A 275 -26.12 11.65 -11.67
N ILE A 276 -25.43 11.66 -10.53
CA ILE A 276 -24.45 10.63 -10.15
C ILE A 276 -24.76 10.17 -8.72
N GLN A 277 -25.12 8.89 -8.55
CA GLN A 277 -25.04 8.17 -7.28
C GLN A 277 -24.99 6.66 -7.55
N ASN A 278 -24.15 5.97 -6.76
CA ASN A 278 -23.69 4.57 -6.90
C ASN A 278 -22.77 4.29 -8.11
#